data_AF-A0A846DSG4-F1
#
_entry.id   AF-A0A846DSG4-F1
#
_cell.length_a   1.000
_cell.length_b   1.000
_cell.length_c   1.000
_cell.angle_alpha   90.00
_cell.angle_beta   90.00
_cell.angle_gamma   90.00
#
_symmetry.space_group_name_H-M   'P 1'
#
loop_
_entity.id
_entity.type
_entity.pdbx_description
1 polymer ?
#
loop_
_entity_poly.entity_id
_entity_poly.type
_entity_poly.pdbx_seq_one_letter_code
_entity_poly.pdbx_strand_id
1 'polypeptide(L)' 'MNTRIQKNQVINRGGDAITQPLEQGLLCEAQNYLYPVESGIPVLLKERAIALNDISSLSMD' A
#
# COMPACT_ATOMS: atom_id res chain seq x y z
N MET A 1 -1.72 -5.34 5.76
CA MET A 1 -2.12 -4.21 4.90
C MET A 1 -3.58 -3.81 5.12
N ASN A 2 -4.56 -4.62 4.69
CA ASN A 2 -5.99 -4.25 4.75
C ASN A 2 -6.50 -3.86 6.15
N THR A 3 -6.02 -4.50 7.22
CA THR A 3 -6.33 -4.08 8.61
C THR A 3 -5.91 -2.64 8.92
N ARG A 4 -4.82 -2.14 8.32
CA ARG A 4 -4.34 -0.76 8.50
C ARG A 4 -5.12 0.22 7.63
N ILE A 5 -5.47 -0.21 6.41
CA ILE A 5 -6.35 0.55 5.53
C ILE A 5 -7.69 0.82 6.23
N GLN A 6 -8.29 -0.20 6.84
CA GLN A 6 -9.53 -0.05 7.62
C GLN A 6 -9.40 0.89 8.83
N LYS A 7 -8.19 1.06 9.36
CA LYS A 7 -7.87 2.02 10.43
C LYS A 7 -7.48 3.40 9.91
N ASN A 8 -7.55 3.65 8.59
CA ASN A 8 -7.07 4.86 7.93
C ASN A 8 -5.58 5.18 8.19
N GLN A 9 -4.75 4.14 8.31
CA GLN A 9 -3.32 4.24 8.65
C GLN A 9 -2.39 4.04 7.44
N VAL A 10 -2.92 4.05 6.22
CA VAL A 10 -2.14 3.81 5.00
C VAL A 10 -2.27 5.00 4.09
N ILE A 11 -1.12 5.57 3.73
CA ILE A 11 -1.00 6.67 2.79
C ILE A 11 -0.14 6.17 1.63
N ASN A 12 -0.55 6.48 0.40
CA ASN A 12 0.28 6.20 -0.77
C ASN A 12 1.41 7.22 -0.89
N ARG A 13 2.37 6.97 -1.77
CA ARG A 13 3.48 7.90 -1.99
C ARG A 13 3.07 9.26 -2.57
N GLY A 14 1.86 9.37 -3.12
CA GLY A 14 1.24 10.63 -3.57
C GLY A 14 0.68 11.48 -2.42
N GLY A 15 0.58 10.93 -1.20
CA GLY A 15 0.02 11.61 -0.04
C GLY A 15 -1.48 11.34 0.19
N ASP A 16 -2.13 10.52 -0.63
CA ASP A 16 -3.54 10.18 -0.46
C ASP A 16 -3.72 9.04 0.55
N ALA A 17 -4.71 9.19 1.42
CA ALA A 17 -5.15 8.11 2.28
C ALA A 17 -5.80 6.99 1.45
N ILE A 18 -5.33 5.76 1.66
CA ILE A 18 -5.95 4.56 1.09
C ILE A 18 -7.04 4.12 2.06
N THR A 19 -8.30 4.27 1.63
CA THR A 19 -9.49 3.99 2.45
C THR A 19 -10.22 2.72 2.02
N GLN A 20 -9.97 2.24 0.80
CA GLN A 20 -10.56 1.01 0.28
C GLN A 20 -9.58 -0.16 0.44
N PRO A 21 -10.03 -1.30 1.00
CA PRO A 21 -9.21 -2.51 1.07
C PRO A 21 -8.69 -2.91 -0.31
N LEU A 22 -7.45 -3.37 -0.36
CA LEU A 22 -6.89 -3.92 -1.59
C LEU A 22 -7.45 -5.33 -1.82
N GLU A 23 -8.01 -5.55 -3.00
CA GLU A 23 -8.40 -6.89 -3.46
C GLU A 23 -7.17 -7.70 -3.86
N GLN A 24 -6.26 -7.05 -4.60
CA GLN A 24 -4.99 -7.61 -5.07
C GLN A 24 -3.91 -6.53 -5.01
N GLY A 25 -2.65 -6.96 -4.98
CA GLY A 25 -1.50 -6.05 -4.99
C GLY A 25 -0.27 -6.72 -5.60
N LEU A 26 0.52 -5.92 -6.30
CA LEU A 26 1.80 -6.34 -6.85
C LEU A 26 2.93 -5.87 -5.92
N LEU A 27 3.64 -6.83 -5.34
CA LEU A 27 4.82 -6.57 -4.51
C LEU A 27 6.05 -6.34 -5.39
N CYS A 28 6.71 -5.19 -5.21
CA CYS A 28 8.03 -4.91 -5.75
C CYS A 28 9.07 -5.09 -4.64
N GLU A 29 9.63 -6.29 -4.52
CA GLU A 29 10.56 -6.66 -3.43
C GLU A 29 11.80 -5.76 -3.40
N ALA A 30 12.38 -5.45 -4.56
CA ALA A 30 13.60 -4.65 -4.67
C ALA A 30 13.45 -3.21 -4.13
N GLN A 31 12.26 -2.62 -4.22
CA GLN A 31 11.98 -1.26 -3.77
C GLN A 31 11.16 -1.20 -2.48
N ASN A 32 10.76 -2.36 -1.97
CA ASN A 32 9.83 -2.54 -0.87
C ASN A 32 8.52 -1.74 -1.01
N TYR A 33 7.91 -1.82 -2.21
CA TYR A 33 6.64 -1.17 -2.53
C TYR A 33 5.55 -2.19 -2.82
N LEU A 34 4.32 -1.84 -2.47
CA LEU A 34 3.11 -2.51 -2.93
C LEU A 34 2.37 -1.58 -3.90
N TYR A 35 2.12 -2.05 -5.12
CA TYR A 35 1.25 -1.37 -6.08
C TYR A 35 -0.15 -1.98 -6.02
N PRO A 36 -1.22 -1.17 -5.98
CA PRO A 36 -2.58 -1.70 -6.05
C PRO A 36 -2.84 -2.32 -7.41
N VAL A 37 -3.67 -3.37 -7.44
CA VAL A 37 -4.22 -3.94 -8.66
C VAL A 37 -5.68 -3.55 -8.74
N GLU A 38 -6.05 -2.84 -9.81
CA GLU A 38 -7.40 -2.33 -10.02
C GLU A 38 -7.98 -2.99 -11.28
N SER A 39 -9.13 -3.65 -11.14
CA SER A 39 -9.75 -4.40 -12.24
C SER A 39 -8.80 -5.41 -12.91
N GLY A 40 -7.92 -6.05 -12.12
CA GLY A 40 -6.92 -7.00 -12.61
C GLY A 40 -5.68 -6.37 -13.24
N ILE A 41 -5.55 -5.05 -13.26
CA ILE A 41 -4.43 -4.32 -13.84
C ILE A 41 -3.58 -3.69 -12.73
N PRO A 42 -2.28 -4.03 -12.62
CA PRO A 42 -1.38 -3.35 -11.71
C PRO A 42 -1.22 -1.87 -12.07
N VAL A 43 -1.46 -0.98 -11.10
CA VAL A 43 -1.27 0.47 -11.29
C VAL A 43 0.17 0.83 -10.94
N LEU A 44 1.06 0.78 -11.92
CA LEU A 44 2.51 1.02 -11.76
C LEU A 44 2.91 2.51 -11.69
N LEU A 45 2.07 3.34 -11.07
CA LEU A 45 2.36 4.75 -10.84
C LEU A 45 3.07 4.93 -9.50
N LYS A 46 4.15 5.71 -9.48
CA LYS A 46 4.95 5.94 -8.26
C LYS A 46 4.11 6.55 -7.14
N GLU A 47 3.19 7.44 -7.47
CA GLU A 47 2.29 8.13 -6.56
C GLU A 47 1.27 7.16 -5.95
N ARG A 48 0.93 6.08 -6.67
CA ARG A 48 -0.01 5.05 -6.20
C ARG A 48 0.64 3.96 -5.36
N ALA A 49 1.97 3.86 -5.35
CA ALA A 49 2.69 2.88 -4.56
C ALA A 49 2.51 3.13 -3.05
N ILE A 50 2.49 2.04 -2.29
CA ILE A 50 2.47 2.05 -0.83
C ILE A 50 3.83 1.56 -0.34
N ALA A 51 4.50 2.37 0.49
CA ALA A 51 5.75 1.98 1.12
C ALA A 51 5.51 0.95 2.23
N LEU A 52 6.21 -0.20 2.17
CA LEU A 52 6.07 -1.24 3.19
C LEU A 52 6.94 -0.99 4.42
N ASN A 53 8.00 -0.17 4.28
CA ASN A 53 8.86 0.24 5.40
C ASN A 53 8.12 1.10 6.44
N ASP A 54 7.17 1.93 6.03
CA ASP A 54 6.35 2.73 6.97
C ASP A 54 5.29 1.88 7.68
N ILE A 55 5.07 0.66 7.18
CA ILE A 55 4.12 -0.30 7.72
C ILE A 55 4.81 -1.20 8.76
N SER A 56 6.12 -1.34 8.78
CA SER A 56 6.80 -2.18 9.80
C SER A 56 7.07 -1.45 11.13
N SER A 57 6.92 -0.13 11.22
CA SER A 57 7.30 0.66 12.42
C SER A 57 6.30 0.64 13.59
N LEU A 58 5.23 -0.17 13.54
CA LEU A 58 4.17 -0.22 14.57
C LEU A 58 3.85 -1.64 15.07
N SER A 59 4.77 -2.58 14.91
CA SER A 59 4.79 -3.83 15.66
C SER A 59 6.04 -3.89 16.52
N MET A 60 6.04 -3.13 17.60
CA MET A 60 6.75 -3.47 18.83
C MET A 60 5.67 -3.73 19.88
N ASP A 61 5.28 -4.99 19.98
CA ASP A 61 4.79 -5.65 21.19
C ASP A 61 5.25 -7.11 21.11
#